data_AF-A0A9P1FQ64-F1
#
_entry.id   AF-A0A9P1FQ64-F1
#
_cell.length_a   1.000
_cell.length_b   1.000
_cell.length_c   1.000
_cell.angle_alpha   90.00
_cell.angle_beta   90.00
_cell.angle_gamma   90.00
#
_symmetry.space_group_name_H-M   'P 1'
#
loop_
_entity.id
_entity.type
_entity.pdbx_description
1 polymer ?
#
loop_
_entity_poly.entity_id
_entity_poly.type
_entity_poly.pdbx_seq_one_letter_code
_entity_poly.pdbx_strand_id
1 'polypeptide(L)'
;AAPLVPTDLHADIRQQVQMALPDAARLRAQTTLLDSEWSVAVLPWQSLGKSDAIAVVPKMFLPEVIRQVGFSGRSIAAVLTQDPDTLGLVGYDRKLLRVNLSTMGPGGERVITSAKRYVVQLGWGPPVEQIMQGEEVPMMFTMCRFQCKFPTALGWPEGPIPASLVLTELERHVPAEAVAEIQPRHNDTATCLLHADFTDNLLRASGKHSVFYKEVSPAQEYLLLWLDDAMSLQDAVKLAEHQDAFGVVRKGHAASPKYAIRFRDVNRLKDFAANHSILDVSDLGRWKIYGIDNTVGTYGLLAWLTERGFQKVEVLYVDDGTGVWLATQPGELASGYYVQSGVKRQFHIKALNSVAKEQAKAKNTGATSSANPAIPKQSARAAKQQAFAAQLSAMQVSTPKRDQPKRKETQPKTGLTPDPKKPGDAGLPAPLVEYMNSSYTGYGRKPASVHRLSGKNFGAHRRFGDAVQSGVQKPYACKLPCISNKLLLTNKVQQVHPTMTWFDVKVSAELAKMGAFALLRAIAASTVPLHAFASWNPFGEHPPYRKPLIEGCFYSAFARLCLAASTVPLHAFASWNPFGEHPPYRKPLIEGSF
;
A
#
# COMPACT_ATOMS: atom_id res chain seq x y z
N ALA A 1 10.62 22.43 -41.33
CA ALA A 1 10.29 23.27 -40.16
C ALA A 1 9.98 22.38 -38.97
N ALA A 2 10.36 22.77 -37.75
CA ALA A 2 9.88 22.11 -36.55
C ALA A 2 8.43 22.54 -36.26
N PRO A 3 7.56 21.67 -35.70
CA PRO A 3 6.22 22.07 -35.30
C PRO A 3 6.31 23.06 -34.13
N LEU A 4 5.73 24.25 -34.29
CA LEU A 4 5.51 25.17 -33.18
C LEU A 4 4.49 24.53 -32.23
N VAL A 5 4.96 24.16 -31.04
CA VAL A 5 4.05 23.80 -29.94
C VAL A 5 3.26 25.06 -29.59
N PRO A 6 1.91 25.02 -29.57
CA PRO A 6 1.14 26.18 -29.15
C PRO A 6 1.44 26.47 -27.69
N THR A 7 2.08 27.62 -27.42
CA THR A 7 2.20 28.13 -26.05
C THR A 7 0.80 28.47 -25.54
N ASP A 8 0.49 28.04 -24.31
CA ASP A 8 -0.74 28.43 -23.65
C ASP A 8 -0.67 29.93 -23.35
N LEU A 9 -1.33 30.73 -24.19
CA LEU A 9 -1.39 32.19 -24.08
C LEU A 9 -1.85 32.64 -22.67
N HIS A 10 -2.68 31.84 -22.00
CA HIS A 10 -3.10 32.12 -20.62
C HIS A 10 -2.01 31.83 -19.59
N ALA A 11 -1.07 30.91 -19.86
CA ALA A 11 0.12 30.71 -19.03
C ALA A 11 1.09 31.89 -19.19
N ASP A 12 1.36 32.32 -20.43
CA ASP A 12 2.22 33.47 -20.71
C ASP A 12 1.68 34.76 -20.08
N ILE A 13 0.37 35.03 -20.22
CA ILE A 13 -0.29 36.19 -19.57
C ILE A 13 -0.21 36.10 -18.04
N ARG A 14 -0.45 34.93 -17.44
CA ARG A 14 -0.30 34.74 -15.98
C ARG A 14 1.12 35.02 -15.53
N GLN A 15 2.13 34.56 -16.28
CA GLN A 15 3.53 34.81 -15.96
C GLN A 15 3.89 36.29 -16.08
N GLN A 16 3.44 36.99 -17.13
CA GLN A 16 3.64 38.43 -17.29
C GLN A 16 3.00 39.22 -16.14
N VAL A 17 1.75 38.92 -15.78
CA VAL A 17 1.07 39.54 -14.62
C VAL A 17 1.81 39.23 -13.32
N GLN A 18 2.33 38.01 -13.14
CA GLN A 18 3.07 37.63 -11.93
C GLN A 18 4.46 38.29 -11.82
N MET A 19 5.08 38.68 -12.94
CA MET A 19 6.29 39.50 -12.97
C MET A 19 6.02 41.00 -12.81
N ALA A 20 4.84 41.49 -13.25
CA ALA A 20 4.45 42.89 -13.09
C ALA A 20 4.01 43.25 -11.66
N LEU A 21 3.67 42.27 -10.82
CA LEU A 21 3.36 42.47 -9.41
C LEU A 21 4.62 42.83 -8.60
N PRO A 22 4.64 43.96 -7.84
CA PRO A 22 5.75 44.30 -6.96
C PRO A 22 6.05 43.21 -5.93
N ASP A 23 7.30 43.04 -5.51
CA ASP A 23 7.69 41.97 -4.59
C ASP A 23 6.96 42.02 -3.25
N ALA A 24 6.67 43.21 -2.72
CA ALA A 24 5.85 43.37 -1.52
C ALA A 24 4.39 42.91 -1.71
N ALA A 25 3.86 42.89 -2.95
CA ALA A 25 2.58 42.26 -3.27
C ALA A 25 2.74 40.74 -3.45
N ARG A 26 3.78 40.28 -4.17
CA ARG A 26 4.11 38.86 -4.35
C ARG A 26 4.33 38.14 -3.01
N LEU A 27 4.96 38.79 -2.02
CA LEU A 27 5.16 38.26 -0.67
C LEU A 27 3.85 38.22 0.13
N ARG A 28 3.04 39.29 0.12
CA ARG A 28 1.73 39.31 0.78
C ARG A 28 0.76 38.28 0.19
N ALA A 29 0.86 37.97 -1.10
CA ALA A 29 0.05 36.96 -1.78
C ALA A 29 0.46 35.50 -1.50
N GLN A 30 1.65 35.25 -0.92
CA GLN A 30 2.13 33.89 -0.70
C GLN A 30 1.45 33.18 0.47
N THR A 31 1.21 31.89 0.30
CA THR A 31 0.79 30.97 1.36
C THR A 31 1.84 30.95 2.47
N THR A 32 1.45 31.27 3.69
CA THR A 32 2.30 31.16 4.89
C THR A 32 1.70 30.15 5.87
N LEU A 33 2.52 29.66 6.81
CA LEU A 33 2.02 28.94 7.98
C LEU A 33 1.46 29.96 9.00
N LEU A 34 0.83 29.47 10.07
CA LEU A 34 0.55 30.26 11.26
C LEU A 34 1.76 30.21 12.20
N ASP A 35 2.39 31.36 12.45
CA ASP A 35 3.65 31.46 13.21
C ASP A 35 3.58 30.83 14.61
N SER A 36 2.45 31.02 15.30
CA SER A 36 2.22 30.49 16.65
C SER A 36 1.99 28.98 16.72
N GLU A 37 2.00 28.26 15.60
CA GLU A 37 1.95 26.77 15.57
C GLU A 37 3.33 26.11 15.49
N TRP A 38 4.47 26.82 15.55
CA TRP A 38 5.78 26.20 15.25
C TRP A 38 6.87 26.49 16.29
N SER A 39 7.77 25.52 16.48
CA SER A 39 8.93 25.63 17.37
C SER A 39 10.04 26.58 16.88
N VAL A 40 9.86 27.18 15.70
CA VAL A 40 10.78 28.11 15.02
C VAL A 40 9.97 29.11 14.20
N ALA A 41 10.55 30.27 13.91
CA ALA A 41 9.85 31.35 13.20
C ALA A 41 9.37 30.94 11.79
N VAL A 42 8.16 31.32 11.43
CA VAL A 42 7.61 31.14 10.08
C VAL A 42 8.13 32.25 9.17
N LEU A 43 8.97 31.87 8.20
CA LEU A 43 9.55 32.78 7.22
C LEU A 43 8.97 32.55 5.81
N PRO A 44 8.96 33.58 4.94
CA PRO A 44 8.80 33.39 3.51
C PRO A 44 10.03 32.63 2.95
N TRP A 45 9.84 31.75 1.97
CA TRP A 45 10.90 30.82 1.53
C TRP A 45 12.13 31.53 0.96
N GLN A 46 11.98 32.76 0.43
CA GLN A 46 13.09 33.61 -0.03
C GLN A 46 14.04 34.04 1.10
N SER A 47 13.62 33.89 2.36
CA SER A 47 14.37 34.24 3.56
C SER A 47 14.82 33.01 4.35
N LEU A 48 14.63 31.79 3.84
CA LEU A 48 15.02 30.55 4.52
C LEU A 48 16.51 30.28 4.36
N GLY A 49 17.33 31.02 5.13
CA GLY A 49 18.78 30.89 5.17
C GLY A 49 19.28 29.97 6.30
N LYS A 50 20.35 30.36 6.99
CA LYS A 50 21.01 29.58 8.06
C LYS A 50 20.54 29.94 9.48
N SER A 51 19.27 30.28 9.62
CA SER A 51 18.58 30.65 10.86
C SER A 51 17.47 29.65 11.16
N ASP A 52 17.21 29.38 12.45
CA ASP A 52 16.15 28.45 12.87
C ASP A 52 14.77 28.95 12.43
N ALA A 53 14.15 28.26 11.46
CA ALA A 53 12.97 28.75 10.74
C ALA A 53 12.25 27.65 9.93
N ILE A 54 10.98 27.91 9.58
CA ILE A 54 10.16 27.05 8.72
C ILE A 54 9.46 27.87 7.63
N ALA A 55 9.36 27.32 6.40
CA ALA A 55 8.68 27.97 5.28
C ALA A 55 7.83 27.00 4.45
N VAL A 56 6.79 27.52 3.77
CA VAL A 56 6.11 26.81 2.68
C VAL A 56 6.93 26.98 1.41
N VAL A 57 7.46 25.89 0.85
CA VAL A 57 8.42 25.94 -0.27
C VAL A 57 7.77 25.39 -1.55
N PRO A 58 7.54 26.22 -2.59
CA PRO A 58 7.06 25.73 -3.88
C PRO A 58 8.10 24.86 -4.57
N LYS A 59 7.68 23.76 -5.22
CA LYS A 59 8.56 22.76 -5.86
C LYS A 59 9.67 23.38 -6.73
N MET A 60 9.35 24.41 -7.50
CA MET A 60 10.29 25.08 -8.42
C MET A 60 11.44 25.81 -7.72
N PHE A 61 11.25 26.26 -6.48
CA PHE A 61 12.26 26.98 -5.70
C PHE A 61 12.99 26.11 -4.67
N LEU A 62 12.55 24.86 -4.47
CA LEU A 62 13.17 23.92 -3.54
C LEU A 62 14.68 23.73 -3.76
N PRO A 63 15.22 23.59 -5.00
CA PRO A 63 16.67 23.50 -5.21
C PRO A 63 17.41 24.77 -4.78
N GLU A 64 16.77 25.94 -4.90
CA GLU A 64 17.35 27.19 -4.43
C GLU A 64 17.37 27.28 -2.90
N VAL A 65 16.26 26.93 -2.25
CA VAL A 65 16.15 26.90 -0.78
C VAL A 65 17.17 25.92 -0.17
N ILE A 66 17.34 24.72 -0.75
CA ILE A 66 18.38 23.78 -0.31
C ILE A 66 19.79 24.39 -0.41
N ARG A 67 20.06 25.19 -1.46
CA ARG A 67 21.33 25.91 -1.64
C ARG A 67 21.50 27.09 -0.66
N GLN A 68 20.42 27.80 -0.32
CA GLN A 68 20.43 28.91 0.65
C GLN A 68 20.66 28.41 2.09
N VAL A 69 19.98 27.33 2.47
CA VAL A 69 20.17 26.64 3.76
C VAL A 69 21.55 25.98 3.83
N GLY A 70 21.90 25.17 2.81
CA GLY A 70 23.15 24.42 2.74
C GLY A 70 23.36 23.47 3.92
N PHE A 71 24.62 23.12 4.21
CA PHE A 71 24.93 22.40 5.45
C PHE A 71 24.83 23.37 6.64
N SER A 72 23.91 23.09 7.57
CA SER A 72 23.60 23.93 8.72
C SER A 72 23.15 23.07 9.91
N GLY A 73 23.69 23.32 11.11
CA GLY A 73 23.30 22.64 12.37
C GLY A 73 22.12 23.29 13.08
N ARG A 74 21.15 23.78 12.31
CA ARG A 74 20.01 24.62 12.76
C ARG A 74 18.68 23.88 12.57
N SER A 75 17.67 24.25 13.35
CA SER A 75 16.29 23.76 13.23
C SER A 75 15.61 24.42 12.04
N ILE A 76 15.80 23.84 10.85
CA ILE A 76 15.31 24.39 9.58
C ILE A 76 14.44 23.37 8.89
N ALA A 77 13.22 23.75 8.49
CA ALA A 77 12.30 22.86 7.78
C ALA A 77 11.58 23.52 6.60
N ALA A 78 11.18 22.69 5.63
CA ALA A 78 10.40 23.07 4.47
C ALA A 78 9.06 22.29 4.44
N VAL A 79 7.97 23.01 4.21
CA VAL A 79 6.62 22.43 4.08
C VAL A 79 6.27 22.26 2.61
N LEU A 80 6.06 21.01 2.19
CA LEU A 80 5.95 20.56 0.81
C LEU A 80 4.60 19.86 0.53
N THR A 81 4.09 20.05 -0.68
CA THR A 81 2.81 19.46 -1.14
C THR A 81 2.98 18.08 -1.81
N GLN A 82 4.18 17.74 -2.29
CA GLN A 82 4.49 16.46 -2.94
C GLN A 82 5.42 15.61 -2.05
N ASP A 83 5.45 14.30 -2.29
CA ASP A 83 6.31 13.36 -1.55
C ASP A 83 7.80 13.74 -1.74
N PRO A 84 8.56 13.97 -0.65
CA PRO A 84 9.96 14.36 -0.73
C PRO A 84 10.86 13.43 -1.54
N ASP A 85 10.59 12.12 -1.62
CA ASP A 85 11.38 11.23 -2.50
C ASP A 85 11.21 11.60 -3.99
N THR A 86 10.00 12.02 -4.39
CA THR A 86 9.70 12.51 -5.76
C THR A 86 10.27 13.91 -6.05
N LEU A 87 10.91 14.52 -5.05
CA LEU A 87 11.57 15.81 -5.10
C LEU A 87 13.10 15.70 -4.95
N GLY A 88 13.64 14.48 -4.85
CA GLY A 88 15.08 14.23 -4.66
C GLY A 88 15.57 14.35 -3.21
N LEU A 89 14.67 14.59 -2.24
CA LEU A 89 14.98 14.67 -0.81
C LEU A 89 15.05 13.28 -0.15
N VAL A 90 15.67 12.32 -0.85
CA VAL A 90 15.85 10.95 -0.37
C VAL A 90 16.80 10.97 0.85
N GLY A 91 16.38 10.34 1.95
CA GLY A 91 17.14 10.30 3.20
C GLY A 91 16.98 11.50 4.14
N TYR A 92 16.29 12.58 3.74
CA TYR A 92 15.92 13.65 4.66
C TYR A 92 14.79 13.20 5.60
N ASP A 93 14.84 13.61 6.87
CA ASP A 93 13.79 13.34 7.86
C ASP A 93 12.52 14.16 7.55
N ARG A 94 11.36 13.55 7.76
CA ARG A 94 10.08 14.09 7.29
C ARG A 94 8.88 13.54 8.05
N LYS A 95 7.93 14.42 8.38
CA LYS A 95 6.65 14.12 9.03
C LYS A 95 5.50 14.57 8.13
N LEU A 96 4.49 13.72 7.90
CA LEU A 96 3.27 14.08 7.15
C LEU A 96 2.21 14.61 8.12
N LEU A 97 2.22 15.93 8.33
CA LEU A 97 1.38 16.61 9.32
C LEU A 97 0.14 17.27 8.68
N ARG A 98 -0.86 17.61 9.50
CA ARG A 98 -1.93 18.55 9.14
C ARG A 98 -1.51 19.93 9.62
N VAL A 99 -1.23 20.84 8.69
CA VAL A 99 -0.75 22.19 8.96
C VAL A 99 -1.82 23.20 8.58
N ASN A 100 -1.94 24.30 9.33
CA ASN A 100 -2.80 25.41 8.95
C ASN A 100 -2.04 26.41 8.08
N LEU A 101 -2.65 26.75 6.95
CA LEU A 101 -2.08 27.60 5.90
C LEU A 101 -2.91 28.88 5.78
N SER A 102 -2.27 30.04 5.98
CA SER A 102 -2.86 31.34 5.69
C SER A 102 -2.68 31.65 4.20
N THR A 103 -3.80 31.77 3.49
CA THR A 103 -3.90 31.99 2.04
C THR A 103 -4.75 33.22 1.73
N MET A 104 -4.43 33.96 0.67
CA MET A 104 -5.34 35.02 0.19
C MET A 104 -6.63 34.39 -0.37
N GLY A 105 -7.77 34.83 0.17
CA GLY A 105 -9.11 34.52 -0.36
C GLY A 105 -9.47 35.39 -1.57
N PRO A 106 -10.58 35.10 -2.25
CA PRO A 106 -11.03 35.85 -3.43
C PRO A 106 -11.43 37.30 -3.09
N GLY A 107 -11.82 37.61 -1.86
CA GLY A 107 -12.10 38.98 -1.40
C GLY A 107 -10.85 39.79 -1.04
N GLY A 108 -9.66 39.19 -1.11
CA GLY A 108 -8.42 39.81 -0.64
C GLY A 108 -8.20 39.73 0.87
N GLU A 109 -9.07 39.06 1.62
CA GLU A 109 -8.80 38.69 3.02
C GLU A 109 -7.82 37.50 3.10
N ARG A 110 -7.29 37.21 4.30
CA ARG A 110 -6.51 35.99 4.56
C ARG A 110 -7.38 34.91 5.21
N VAL A 111 -7.66 33.85 4.46
CA VAL A 111 -8.40 32.66 4.89
C VAL A 111 -7.41 31.63 5.42
N ILE A 112 -7.72 31.00 6.56
CA ILE A 112 -6.96 29.91 7.13
C ILE A 112 -7.51 28.57 6.60
N THR A 113 -6.64 27.71 6.08
CA THR A 113 -7.02 26.41 5.51
C THR A 113 -6.15 25.28 6.09
N SER A 114 -6.77 24.24 6.68
CA SER A 114 -6.01 23.07 7.15
C SER A 114 -5.73 22.11 5.99
N ALA A 115 -4.47 21.71 5.81
CA ALA A 115 -4.08 20.78 4.74
C ALA A 115 -3.03 19.78 5.22
N LYS A 116 -3.04 18.55 4.67
CA LYS A 116 -1.94 17.61 4.87
C LYS A 116 -0.74 18.01 4.01
N ARG A 117 0.45 18.10 4.62
CA ARG A 117 1.72 18.49 3.98
C ARG A 117 2.88 17.71 4.59
N TYR A 118 3.93 17.49 3.80
CA TYR A 118 5.19 16.97 4.31
C TYR A 118 6.00 18.11 4.90
N VAL A 119 6.29 18.06 6.20
CA VAL A 119 7.32 18.87 6.82
C VAL A 119 8.62 18.08 6.69
N VAL A 120 9.61 18.65 6.01
CA VAL A 120 10.94 18.03 5.82
C VAL A 120 11.98 18.85 6.57
N GLN A 121 12.73 18.20 7.44
CA GLN A 121 13.87 18.80 8.13
C GLN A 121 15.01 18.98 7.13
N LEU A 122 15.43 20.21 6.86
CA LEU A 122 16.56 20.55 5.97
C LEU A 122 17.87 20.77 6.72
N GLY A 123 17.81 21.19 7.99
CA GLY A 123 18.98 21.45 8.84
C GLY A 123 19.20 20.39 9.92
N TRP A 124 20.46 20.15 10.30
CA TRP A 124 20.87 19.14 11.28
C TRP A 124 20.77 19.60 12.74
N GLY A 125 20.02 20.66 13.02
CA GLY A 125 19.62 21.00 14.39
C GLY A 125 18.46 20.12 14.89
N PRO A 126 17.91 20.39 16.08
CA PRO A 126 16.71 19.73 16.59
C PRO A 126 15.56 19.72 15.55
N PRO A 127 14.74 18.66 15.49
CA PRO A 127 13.59 18.61 14.60
C PRO A 127 12.66 19.81 14.81
N VAL A 128 12.16 20.41 13.73
CA VAL A 128 11.10 21.41 13.82
C VAL A 128 9.78 20.71 14.15
N GLU A 129 9.09 21.22 15.17
CA GLU A 129 7.86 20.62 15.69
C GLU A 129 6.69 21.62 15.66
N GLN A 130 5.48 21.08 15.56
CA GLN A 130 4.25 21.87 15.58
C GLN A 130 3.81 22.05 17.04
N ILE A 131 3.83 23.28 17.55
CA ILE A 131 3.36 23.62 18.89
C ILE A 131 1.83 23.53 18.90
N MET A 132 1.29 22.68 19.77
CA MET A 132 -0.14 22.64 20.06
C MET A 132 -0.46 23.72 21.11
N GLN A 133 -1.54 24.46 20.90
CA GLN A 133 -2.00 25.50 21.82
C GLN A 133 -3.19 25.01 22.64
N GLY A 134 -3.20 25.35 23.93
CA GLY A 134 -4.25 24.94 24.88
C GLY A 134 -3.85 23.72 25.72
N GLU A 135 -4.86 23.11 26.34
CA GLU A 135 -4.72 21.91 27.16
C GLU A 135 -4.76 20.63 26.30
N GLU A 136 -4.00 19.61 26.66
CA GLU A 136 -4.07 18.29 26.01
C GLU A 136 -5.33 17.55 26.48
N VAL A 137 -6.44 17.74 25.76
CA VAL A 137 -7.71 17.06 26.05
C VAL A 137 -7.71 15.63 25.50
N PRO A 138 -7.82 14.58 26.33
CA PRO A 138 -7.84 13.19 25.88
C PRO A 138 -9.17 12.84 25.20
N MET A 139 -9.22 12.95 23.87
CA MET A 139 -10.37 12.54 23.06
C MET A 139 -10.40 11.03 22.80
N MET A 140 -11.56 10.41 22.95
CA MET A 140 -11.78 8.99 22.64
C MET A 140 -12.02 8.78 21.13
N PHE A 141 -11.06 8.16 20.45
CA PHE A 141 -11.16 7.83 19.03
C PHE A 141 -11.81 6.47 18.82
N THR A 142 -13.15 6.43 18.84
CA THR A 142 -13.93 5.18 18.77
C THR A 142 -14.25 4.69 17.35
N MET A 143 -13.97 5.47 16.30
CA MET A 143 -14.42 5.17 14.93
C MET A 143 -13.27 4.76 14.00
N CYS A 144 -13.28 3.50 13.55
CA CYS A 144 -12.39 2.96 12.53
C CYS A 144 -12.91 3.27 11.11
N ARG A 145 -12.02 3.67 10.18
CA ARG A 145 -12.40 3.90 8.78
C ARG A 145 -12.37 2.62 7.97
N PHE A 146 -13.49 2.27 7.36
CA PHE A 146 -13.65 1.13 6.46
C PHE A 146 -13.74 1.52 4.99
N GLN A 147 -13.35 0.60 4.13
CA GLN A 147 -13.60 0.57 2.69
C GLN A 147 -14.37 -0.71 2.37
N CYS A 148 -15.56 -0.55 1.81
CA CYS A 148 -16.45 -1.64 1.41
C CYS A 148 -16.37 -1.79 -0.13
N LYS A 149 -16.32 -3.01 -0.65
CA LYS A 149 -16.32 -3.31 -2.09
C LYS A 149 -17.46 -4.26 -2.46
N PHE A 150 -18.20 -3.93 -3.51
CA PHE A 150 -19.47 -4.52 -3.93
C PHE A 150 -19.41 -4.86 -5.43
N PRO A 151 -18.72 -5.94 -5.85
CA PRO A 151 -18.35 -6.10 -7.24
C PRO A 151 -19.53 -6.44 -8.16
N THR A 152 -19.68 -5.72 -9.27
CA THR A 152 -20.74 -6.01 -10.26
C THR A 152 -20.72 -7.44 -10.77
N ALA A 153 -19.52 -7.98 -11.00
CA ALA A 153 -19.29 -9.36 -11.42
C ALA A 153 -19.76 -10.44 -10.41
N LEU A 154 -20.34 -10.04 -9.28
CA LEU A 154 -20.93 -10.91 -8.25
C LEU A 154 -22.37 -10.49 -7.87
N GLY A 155 -23.07 -9.74 -8.75
CA GLY A 155 -24.50 -9.43 -8.63
C GLY A 155 -24.85 -8.04 -8.08
N TRP A 156 -23.86 -7.16 -7.83
CA TRP A 156 -24.11 -5.78 -7.39
C TRP A 156 -24.39 -4.84 -8.58
N PRO A 157 -25.18 -3.76 -8.41
CA PRO A 157 -25.49 -2.83 -9.49
C PRO A 157 -24.26 -2.02 -9.93
N GLU A 158 -24.20 -1.67 -11.22
CA GLU A 158 -23.12 -0.84 -11.77
C GLU A 158 -23.21 0.63 -11.29
N GLY A 159 -22.05 1.26 -11.11
CA GLY A 159 -21.93 2.68 -10.81
C GLY A 159 -21.90 3.03 -9.30
N PRO A 160 -22.23 4.28 -8.93
CA PRO A 160 -22.16 4.74 -7.55
C PRO A 160 -23.33 4.18 -6.71
N ILE A 161 -23.04 3.16 -5.90
CA ILE A 161 -24.04 2.46 -5.06
C ILE A 161 -24.63 3.41 -4.01
N PRO A 162 -25.97 3.56 -3.91
CA PRO A 162 -26.60 4.46 -2.95
C PRO A 162 -26.19 4.22 -1.49
N ALA A 163 -26.00 5.29 -0.72
CA ALA A 163 -25.59 5.20 0.69
C ALA A 163 -26.59 4.41 1.56
N SER A 164 -27.88 4.47 1.23
CA SER A 164 -28.93 3.66 1.86
C SER A 164 -28.74 2.16 1.62
N LEU A 165 -28.46 1.74 0.38
CA LEU A 165 -28.20 0.34 0.05
C LEU A 165 -26.91 -0.18 0.70
N VAL A 166 -25.90 0.69 0.85
CA VAL A 166 -24.70 0.38 1.64
C VAL A 166 -25.03 0.21 3.13
N LEU A 167 -25.88 1.07 3.71
CA LEU A 167 -26.31 0.96 5.10
C LEU A 167 -27.08 -0.34 5.35
N THR A 168 -28.10 -0.64 4.54
CA THR A 168 -28.92 -1.87 4.65
C THR A 168 -28.13 -3.17 4.47
N GLU A 169 -26.95 -3.13 3.86
CA GLU A 169 -26.03 -4.27 3.84
C GLU A 169 -25.16 -4.34 5.12
N LEU A 170 -24.72 -3.20 5.67
CA LEU A 170 -23.97 -3.15 6.93
C LEU A 170 -24.85 -3.55 8.13
N GLU A 171 -26.12 -3.14 8.15
CA GLU A 171 -27.13 -3.46 9.16
C GLU A 171 -27.35 -4.97 9.37
N ARG A 172 -26.98 -5.80 8.39
CA ARG A 172 -27.02 -7.28 8.48
C ARG A 172 -25.94 -7.85 9.41
N HIS A 173 -24.97 -7.04 9.82
CA HIS A 173 -23.71 -7.47 10.42
C HIS A 173 -23.29 -6.62 11.64
N VAL A 174 -23.74 -5.36 11.71
CA VAL A 174 -23.48 -4.41 12.79
C VAL A 174 -24.73 -3.53 13.03
N PRO A 175 -24.95 -2.96 14.22
CA PRO A 175 -26.03 -1.99 14.44
C PRO A 175 -25.90 -0.75 13.54
N ALA A 176 -27.02 -0.16 13.14
CA ALA A 176 -27.03 1.03 12.29
C ALA A 176 -26.30 2.21 12.95
N GLU A 177 -26.46 2.33 14.26
CA GLU A 177 -25.89 3.37 15.13
C GLU A 177 -24.36 3.26 15.24
N ALA A 178 -23.78 2.09 14.92
CA ALA A 178 -22.34 1.90 14.86
C ALA A 178 -21.71 2.41 13.56
N VAL A 179 -22.51 2.87 12.58
CA VAL A 179 -22.05 3.27 11.23
C VAL A 179 -22.25 4.77 10.99
N ALA A 180 -21.23 5.44 10.45
CA ALA A 180 -21.30 6.85 10.08
C ALA A 180 -20.57 7.16 8.75
N GLU A 181 -20.76 8.38 8.23
CA GLU A 181 -20.10 8.93 7.02
C GLU A 181 -20.04 7.98 5.81
N ILE A 182 -21.16 7.37 5.43
CA ILE A 182 -21.20 6.52 4.22
C ILE A 182 -20.99 7.39 2.96
N GLN A 183 -19.85 7.18 2.30
CA GLN A 183 -19.39 7.89 1.10
C GLN A 183 -19.24 6.89 -0.06
N PRO A 184 -20.25 6.77 -0.96
CA PRO A 184 -20.16 6.03 -2.21
C PRO A 184 -19.05 6.54 -3.15
N ARG A 185 -18.59 5.67 -4.06
CA ARG A 185 -17.54 5.96 -5.06
C ARG A 185 -17.84 5.22 -6.36
N HIS A 186 -17.40 5.78 -7.49
CA HIS A 186 -17.67 5.27 -8.84
C HIS A 186 -17.01 3.91 -9.21
N ASN A 187 -16.27 3.27 -8.30
CA ASN A 187 -15.48 2.06 -8.56
C ASN A 187 -15.93 0.91 -7.64
N ASP A 188 -17.20 0.50 -7.72
CA ASP A 188 -17.80 -0.61 -6.94
C ASP A 188 -17.54 -0.52 -5.43
N THR A 189 -17.39 0.69 -4.87
CA THR A 189 -16.85 0.88 -3.51
C THR A 189 -17.55 1.99 -2.75
N ALA A 190 -17.59 1.85 -1.43
CA ALA A 190 -17.90 2.93 -0.50
C ALA A 190 -16.79 3.03 0.56
N THR A 191 -16.72 4.15 1.26
CA THR A 191 -16.03 4.23 2.56
C THR A 191 -17.01 4.69 3.62
N CYS A 192 -16.89 4.15 4.82
CA CYS A 192 -17.66 4.55 6.00
C CYS A 192 -16.74 4.62 7.22
N LEU A 193 -17.29 5.14 8.32
CA LEU A 193 -16.77 4.98 9.66
C LEU A 193 -17.59 3.91 10.38
N LEU A 194 -16.92 3.09 11.20
CA LEU A 194 -17.52 2.03 12.01
C LEU A 194 -16.99 2.13 13.45
N HIS A 195 -17.86 1.98 14.45
CA HIS A 195 -17.43 1.92 15.86
C HIS A 195 -16.53 0.70 16.11
N ALA A 196 -15.40 0.92 16.79
CA ALA A 196 -14.26 0.00 16.85
C ALA A 196 -14.64 -1.42 17.31
N ASP A 197 -15.53 -1.53 18.30
CA ASP A 197 -16.00 -2.82 18.86
C ASP A 197 -16.64 -3.75 17.80
N PHE A 198 -17.18 -3.19 16.72
CA PHE A 198 -17.84 -3.94 15.65
C PHE A 198 -16.90 -4.29 14.47
N THR A 199 -15.63 -3.88 14.53
CA THR A 199 -14.58 -4.16 13.53
C THR A 199 -14.49 -5.65 13.21
N ASP A 200 -14.52 -6.50 14.23
CA ASP A 200 -14.40 -7.95 14.08
C ASP A 200 -15.62 -8.58 13.41
N ASN A 201 -16.83 -8.11 13.77
CA ASN A 201 -18.08 -8.59 13.20
C ASN A 201 -18.14 -8.26 11.70
N LEU A 202 -17.80 -7.02 11.33
CA LEU A 202 -17.80 -6.61 9.92
C LEU A 202 -16.68 -7.30 9.12
N LEU A 203 -15.49 -7.48 9.69
CA LEU A 203 -14.43 -8.22 9.00
C LEU A 203 -14.79 -9.70 8.80
N ARG A 204 -15.42 -10.35 9.78
CA ARG A 204 -15.95 -11.73 9.67
C ARG A 204 -17.06 -11.86 8.64
N ALA A 205 -17.89 -10.83 8.45
CA ALA A 205 -18.88 -10.79 7.39
C ALA A 205 -18.29 -10.68 5.97
N SER A 206 -17.03 -10.24 5.82
CA SER A 206 -16.40 -10.04 4.52
C SER A 206 -16.37 -11.34 3.69
N GLY A 207 -16.95 -11.29 2.49
CA GLY A 207 -17.18 -12.40 1.58
C GLY A 207 -18.66 -12.80 1.50
N LYS A 208 -19.43 -12.60 2.59
CA LYS A 208 -20.88 -12.84 2.60
C LYS A 208 -21.59 -11.79 1.72
N HIS A 209 -22.70 -12.19 1.10
CA HIS A 209 -23.45 -11.43 0.08
C HIS A 209 -22.57 -10.83 -1.04
N SER A 210 -21.41 -11.43 -1.32
CA SER A 210 -20.40 -10.94 -2.28
C SER A 210 -19.72 -9.61 -1.92
N VAL A 211 -19.83 -9.13 -0.68
CA VAL A 211 -19.26 -7.85 -0.24
C VAL A 211 -17.94 -8.06 0.50
N PHE A 212 -16.95 -7.20 0.25
CA PHE A 212 -15.63 -7.28 0.86
C PHE A 212 -15.30 -6.03 1.67
N TYR A 213 -15.11 -6.19 2.98
CA TYR A 213 -14.83 -5.10 3.92
C TYR A 213 -13.34 -5.03 4.22
N LYS A 214 -12.78 -3.82 4.26
CA LYS A 214 -11.35 -3.60 4.54
C LYS A 214 -11.16 -2.35 5.38
N GLU A 215 -10.67 -2.52 6.58
CA GLU A 215 -10.18 -1.42 7.41
C GLU A 215 -9.04 -0.67 6.69
N VAL A 216 -9.09 0.66 6.70
CA VAL A 216 -8.19 1.50 5.89
C VAL A 216 -6.82 1.68 6.56
N SER A 217 -6.82 1.81 7.89
CA SER A 217 -5.64 2.01 8.75
C SER A 217 -5.78 1.15 10.00
N PRO A 218 -5.65 -0.19 9.89
CA PRO A 218 -5.92 -1.09 11.00
C PRO A 218 -4.88 -0.97 12.12
N ALA A 219 -5.33 -1.11 13.37
CA ALA A 219 -4.45 -1.15 14.54
C ALA A 219 -3.50 -2.38 14.55
N GLN A 220 -3.84 -3.43 13.80
CA GLN A 220 -3.05 -4.66 13.63
C GLN A 220 -3.01 -5.07 12.15
N GLU A 221 -1.83 -5.34 11.58
CA GLU A 221 -1.74 -5.91 10.22
C GLU A 221 -2.31 -7.35 10.21
N TYR A 222 -3.38 -7.60 9.45
CA TYR A 222 -3.96 -8.93 9.27
C TYR A 222 -3.14 -9.78 8.29
N LEU A 223 -2.85 -11.01 8.67
CA LEU A 223 -2.21 -12.03 7.84
C LEU A 223 -3.22 -12.58 6.82
N LEU A 224 -2.73 -13.03 5.66
CA LEU A 224 -3.56 -13.52 4.55
C LEU A 224 -3.11 -14.90 4.08
N LEU A 225 -3.89 -15.94 4.40
CA LEU A 225 -3.75 -17.26 3.79
C LEU A 225 -4.37 -17.23 2.40
N TRP A 226 -3.55 -17.30 1.35
CA TRP A 226 -4.01 -17.27 -0.04
C TRP A 226 -4.57 -18.62 -0.44
N LEU A 227 -5.78 -18.62 -0.99
CA LEU A 227 -6.47 -19.82 -1.45
C LEU A 227 -6.01 -20.18 -2.88
N ASP A 228 -6.39 -21.37 -3.34
CA ASP A 228 -6.12 -21.79 -4.72
C ASP A 228 -6.81 -20.85 -5.73
N ASP A 229 -6.22 -20.69 -6.92
CA ASP A 229 -6.80 -19.88 -8.00
C ASP A 229 -8.07 -20.52 -8.59
N ALA A 230 -8.32 -21.82 -8.35
CA ALA A 230 -9.54 -22.53 -8.73
C ALA A 230 -10.67 -22.45 -7.68
N MET A 231 -10.45 -21.86 -6.50
CA MET A 231 -11.42 -21.92 -5.40
C MET A 231 -12.58 -20.92 -5.56
N SER A 232 -13.81 -21.39 -5.40
CA SER A 232 -15.00 -20.54 -5.50
C SER A 232 -15.14 -19.58 -4.30
N LEU A 233 -15.87 -18.47 -4.49
CA LEU A 233 -16.22 -17.58 -3.38
C LEU A 233 -17.06 -18.29 -2.31
N GLN A 234 -17.95 -19.20 -2.69
CA GLN A 234 -18.80 -19.91 -1.73
C GLN A 234 -17.97 -20.80 -0.80
N ASP A 235 -16.95 -21.47 -1.33
CA ASP A 235 -16.08 -22.35 -0.55
C ASP A 235 -15.07 -21.55 0.28
N ALA A 236 -14.57 -20.43 -0.26
CA ALA A 236 -13.79 -19.46 0.51
C ALA A 236 -14.59 -18.87 1.69
N VAL A 237 -15.89 -18.62 1.53
CA VAL A 237 -16.78 -18.16 2.60
C VAL A 237 -17.00 -19.25 3.65
N LYS A 238 -17.32 -20.49 3.25
CA LYS A 238 -17.45 -21.65 4.18
C LYS A 238 -16.20 -21.83 5.04
N LEU A 239 -15.02 -21.81 4.41
CA LEU A 239 -13.73 -21.89 5.11
C LEU A 239 -13.52 -20.72 6.09
N ALA A 240 -14.03 -19.54 5.77
CA ALA A 240 -13.94 -18.36 6.62
C ALA A 240 -15.00 -18.28 7.75
N GLU A 241 -15.87 -19.30 7.90
CA GLU A 241 -16.78 -19.43 9.05
C GLU A 241 -16.07 -20.01 10.29
N HIS A 242 -14.83 -20.49 10.13
CA HIS A 242 -13.99 -20.94 11.23
C HIS A 242 -13.72 -19.82 12.26
N GLN A 243 -13.80 -20.15 13.55
CA GLN A 243 -13.78 -19.18 14.66
C GLN A 243 -12.57 -18.20 14.68
N ASP A 244 -11.44 -18.62 14.08
CA ASP A 244 -10.17 -17.90 14.04
C ASP A 244 -9.97 -17.05 12.76
N ALA A 245 -10.87 -17.20 11.79
CA ALA A 245 -10.87 -16.43 10.56
C ALA A 245 -11.57 -15.06 10.76
N PHE A 246 -11.07 -14.06 10.05
CA PHE A 246 -11.66 -12.71 9.98
C PHE A 246 -12.16 -12.42 8.57
N GLY A 247 -12.93 -13.36 8.01
CA GLY A 247 -13.56 -13.29 6.69
C GLY A 247 -12.60 -13.39 5.50
N VAL A 248 -13.19 -13.30 4.31
CA VAL A 248 -12.53 -13.42 2.99
C VAL A 248 -12.06 -12.06 2.47
N VAL A 249 -10.88 -12.02 1.86
CA VAL A 249 -10.34 -10.93 1.02
C VAL A 249 -10.41 -11.34 -0.45
N ARG A 250 -10.82 -10.42 -1.32
CA ARG A 250 -10.71 -10.55 -2.79
C ARG A 250 -9.66 -9.59 -3.34
N LYS A 251 -8.72 -10.10 -4.15
CA LYS A 251 -7.83 -9.32 -5.03
C LYS A 251 -7.84 -9.93 -6.44
N GLY A 252 -7.01 -9.42 -7.35
CA GLY A 252 -7.00 -9.85 -8.75
C GLY A 252 -7.97 -9.07 -9.64
N HIS A 253 -8.10 -9.51 -10.89
CA HIS A 253 -8.96 -8.88 -11.89
C HIS A 253 -10.43 -9.29 -11.69
N ALA A 254 -11.37 -8.63 -12.39
CA ALA A 254 -12.79 -8.97 -12.29
C ALA A 254 -13.08 -10.43 -12.71
N ALA A 255 -12.50 -10.84 -13.85
CA ALA A 255 -12.65 -12.17 -14.45
C ALA A 255 -11.76 -13.27 -13.83
N SER A 256 -10.77 -12.90 -13.00
CA SER A 256 -9.87 -13.84 -12.31
C SER A 256 -9.61 -13.37 -10.86
N PRO A 257 -10.63 -13.46 -9.99
CA PRO A 257 -10.51 -13.06 -8.61
C PRO A 257 -9.74 -14.09 -7.80
N LYS A 258 -8.70 -13.66 -7.08
CA LYS A 258 -8.00 -14.50 -6.11
C LYS A 258 -8.46 -14.18 -4.69
N TYR A 259 -8.81 -15.24 -3.95
CA TYR A 259 -9.31 -15.16 -2.59
C TYR A 259 -8.23 -15.47 -1.54
N ALA A 260 -8.41 -14.91 -0.34
CA ALA A 260 -7.59 -15.20 0.84
C ALA A 260 -8.43 -15.09 2.12
N ILE A 261 -8.05 -15.79 3.18
CA ILE A 261 -8.69 -15.70 4.50
C ILE A 261 -7.80 -14.86 5.44
N ARG A 262 -8.41 -13.95 6.21
CA ARG A 262 -7.69 -13.12 7.19
C ARG A 262 -7.47 -13.86 8.50
N PHE A 263 -6.29 -13.71 9.10
CA PHE A 263 -5.96 -14.15 10.45
C PHE A 263 -5.24 -13.04 11.23
N ARG A 264 -5.38 -13.03 12.56
CA ARG A 264 -4.62 -12.15 13.47
C ARG A 264 -3.27 -12.72 13.91
N ASP A 265 -3.13 -14.04 13.91
CA ASP A 265 -1.99 -14.76 14.47
C ASP A 265 -1.39 -15.76 13.46
N VAL A 266 -0.07 -15.94 13.49
CA VAL A 266 0.67 -16.80 12.57
C VAL A 266 0.41 -18.28 12.86
N ASN A 267 0.29 -18.66 14.13
CA ASN A 267 0.10 -20.05 14.54
C ASN A 267 -1.30 -20.51 14.14
N ARG A 268 -2.34 -19.73 14.47
CA ARG A 268 -3.73 -19.98 14.03
C ARG A 268 -3.86 -20.10 12.51
N LEU A 269 -3.11 -19.30 11.75
CA LEU A 269 -3.07 -19.40 10.28
C LEU A 269 -2.45 -20.75 9.83
N LYS A 270 -1.34 -21.17 10.44
CA LYS A 270 -0.65 -22.42 10.12
C LYS A 270 -1.44 -23.66 10.52
N ASP A 271 -2.03 -23.66 11.71
CA ASP A 271 -2.89 -24.73 12.20
C ASP A 271 -4.12 -24.88 11.29
N PHE A 272 -4.76 -23.77 10.92
CA PHE A 272 -5.85 -23.77 9.95
C PHE A 272 -5.41 -24.30 8.58
N ALA A 273 -4.27 -23.85 8.05
CA ALA A 273 -3.75 -24.30 6.76
C ALA A 273 -3.44 -25.81 6.78
N ALA A 274 -2.86 -26.33 7.86
CA ALA A 274 -2.61 -27.75 8.05
C ALA A 274 -3.92 -28.56 8.11
N ASN A 275 -4.87 -28.13 8.96
CA ASN A 275 -6.15 -28.82 9.16
C ASN A 275 -7.00 -28.88 7.87
N HIS A 276 -7.00 -27.81 7.08
CA HIS A 276 -7.74 -27.76 5.80
C HIS A 276 -6.90 -28.19 4.58
N SER A 277 -5.68 -28.70 4.79
CA SER A 277 -4.73 -29.07 3.72
C SER A 277 -4.44 -27.96 2.67
N ILE A 278 -4.56 -26.70 3.09
CA ILE A 278 -4.27 -25.53 2.28
C ILE A 278 -2.75 -25.30 2.28
N LEU A 279 -2.20 -24.83 1.15
CA LEU A 279 -0.81 -24.45 1.06
C LEU A 279 -0.54 -23.17 1.88
N ASP A 280 0.15 -23.29 3.01
CA ASP A 280 0.70 -22.11 3.68
C ASP A 280 1.89 -21.54 2.90
N VAL A 281 1.86 -20.21 2.74
CA VAL A 281 2.93 -19.38 2.15
C VAL A 281 3.27 -18.19 3.04
N SER A 282 2.79 -18.16 4.30
CA SER A 282 2.97 -17.07 5.25
C SER A 282 4.44 -16.83 5.61
N ASP A 283 5.23 -17.91 5.74
CA ASP A 283 6.67 -17.91 5.98
C ASP A 283 7.52 -17.45 4.78
N LEU A 284 6.91 -17.16 3.63
CA LEU A 284 7.65 -16.69 2.46
C LEU A 284 7.79 -15.16 2.47
N GLY A 285 9.01 -14.68 2.29
CA GLY A 285 9.27 -13.27 2.03
C GLY A 285 8.61 -12.87 0.72
N ARG A 286 7.67 -11.91 0.77
CA ARG A 286 7.01 -11.36 -0.41
C ARG A 286 7.70 -10.08 -0.85
N TRP A 287 8.16 -10.07 -2.09
CA TRP A 287 8.99 -9.02 -2.66
C TRP A 287 8.34 -8.43 -3.90
N LYS A 288 8.63 -7.16 -4.18
CA LYS A 288 8.27 -6.47 -5.42
C LYS A 288 9.52 -5.86 -6.06
N ILE A 289 9.64 -5.97 -7.37
CA ILE A 289 10.58 -5.21 -8.18
C ILE A 289 9.83 -4.15 -8.99
N TYR A 290 10.44 -2.99 -9.12
CA TYR A 290 10.00 -1.86 -9.94
C TYR A 290 11.05 -1.58 -11.01
N GLY A 291 10.63 -1.03 -12.14
CA GLY A 291 11.50 -0.65 -13.26
C GLY A 291 11.78 -1.75 -14.28
N ILE A 292 11.19 -2.95 -14.12
CA ILE A 292 11.29 -4.02 -15.12
C ILE A 292 10.25 -3.88 -16.23
N ASP A 293 10.57 -4.41 -17.40
CA ASP A 293 9.72 -4.41 -18.58
C ASP A 293 8.95 -5.74 -18.66
N ASN A 294 7.69 -5.71 -19.13
CA ASN A 294 6.86 -6.92 -19.16
C ASN A 294 7.42 -8.04 -20.07
N THR A 295 8.25 -7.72 -21.06
CA THR A 295 8.89 -8.70 -21.96
C THR A 295 9.91 -9.60 -21.27
N VAL A 296 10.39 -9.24 -20.05
CA VAL A 296 11.20 -10.13 -19.20
C VAL A 296 10.43 -11.40 -18.83
N GLY A 297 9.11 -11.27 -18.62
CA GLY A 297 8.19 -12.36 -18.33
C GLY A 297 8.50 -13.14 -17.04
N THR A 298 7.65 -14.13 -16.77
CA THR A 298 7.76 -15.00 -15.58
C THR A 298 9.07 -15.78 -15.52
N TYR A 299 9.57 -16.26 -16.67
CA TYR A 299 10.80 -17.06 -16.76
C TYR A 299 12.07 -16.21 -16.58
N GLY A 300 12.19 -15.09 -17.31
CA GLY A 300 13.37 -14.22 -17.20
C GLY A 300 13.54 -13.65 -15.79
N LEU A 301 12.43 -13.28 -15.14
CA LEU A 301 12.47 -12.85 -13.74
C LEU A 301 12.86 -14.00 -12.79
N LEU A 302 12.37 -15.23 -13.00
CA LEU A 302 12.74 -16.38 -12.17
C LEU A 302 14.23 -16.74 -12.29
N ALA A 303 14.77 -16.75 -13.52
CA ALA A 303 16.19 -17.01 -13.76
C ALA A 303 17.06 -15.95 -13.04
N TRP A 304 16.79 -14.67 -13.29
CA TRP A 304 17.51 -13.54 -12.69
C TRP A 304 17.43 -13.50 -11.15
N LEU A 305 16.27 -13.86 -10.56
CA LEU A 305 16.14 -13.99 -9.11
C LEU A 305 16.98 -15.15 -8.54
N THR A 306 17.08 -16.26 -9.29
CA THR A 306 17.89 -17.42 -8.90
C THR A 306 19.38 -17.10 -8.99
N GLU A 307 19.83 -16.40 -10.04
CA GLU A 307 21.20 -15.88 -10.20
C GLU A 307 21.59 -14.93 -9.06
N ARG A 308 20.66 -14.06 -8.61
CA ARG A 308 20.86 -13.19 -7.45
C ARG A 308 20.72 -13.91 -6.10
N GLY A 309 20.61 -15.24 -6.08
CA GLY A 309 20.63 -16.07 -4.88
C GLY A 309 19.34 -16.06 -4.04
N PHE A 310 18.19 -15.69 -4.62
CA PHE A 310 16.90 -15.95 -3.95
C PHE A 310 16.58 -17.44 -3.98
N GLN A 311 16.18 -18.02 -2.86
CA GLN A 311 15.91 -19.46 -2.75
C GLN A 311 14.41 -19.79 -2.75
N LYS A 312 14.05 -20.87 -3.47
CA LYS A 312 12.66 -21.36 -3.65
C LYS A 312 11.72 -20.24 -4.10
N VAL A 313 12.06 -19.63 -5.24
CA VAL A 313 11.31 -18.53 -5.83
C VAL A 313 10.01 -19.02 -6.46
N GLU A 314 8.93 -18.26 -6.22
CA GLU A 314 7.66 -18.36 -6.94
C GLU A 314 7.28 -16.98 -7.49
N VAL A 315 7.22 -16.83 -8.82
CA VAL A 315 6.83 -15.55 -9.45
C VAL A 315 5.30 -15.48 -9.51
N LEU A 316 4.72 -14.56 -8.74
CA LEU A 316 3.26 -14.37 -8.62
C LEU A 316 2.67 -13.62 -9.82
N TYR A 317 3.38 -12.61 -10.33
CA TYR A 317 3.10 -12.00 -11.62
C TYR A 317 4.27 -11.12 -12.09
N VAL A 318 4.28 -10.85 -13.40
CA VAL A 318 5.05 -9.78 -14.05
C VAL A 318 4.04 -8.94 -14.82
N ASP A 319 4.19 -7.63 -14.72
CA ASP A 319 3.30 -6.59 -15.24
C ASP A 319 4.19 -5.44 -15.77
N ASP A 320 3.65 -4.49 -16.51
CA ASP A 320 4.49 -3.39 -17.03
C ASP A 320 5.02 -2.53 -15.88
N GLY A 321 6.31 -2.20 -15.96
CA GLY A 321 7.07 -1.56 -14.90
C GLY A 321 7.31 -2.39 -13.63
N THR A 322 6.65 -3.54 -13.37
CA THR A 322 6.75 -4.21 -12.06
C THR A 322 6.56 -5.74 -12.02
N GLY A 323 7.24 -6.43 -11.10
CA GLY A 323 7.07 -7.86 -10.84
C GLY A 323 6.98 -8.19 -9.36
N VAL A 324 6.33 -9.30 -9.00
CA VAL A 324 6.12 -9.71 -7.59
C VAL A 324 6.38 -11.21 -7.43
N TRP A 325 7.14 -11.59 -6.41
CA TRP A 325 7.46 -12.99 -6.10
C TRP A 325 7.41 -13.29 -4.60
N LEU A 326 7.40 -14.58 -4.29
CA LEU A 326 7.68 -15.15 -2.98
C LEU A 326 9.06 -15.81 -3.01
N ALA A 327 9.79 -15.77 -1.90
CA ALA A 327 11.05 -16.51 -1.72
C ALA A 327 11.24 -16.92 -0.25
N THR A 328 11.93 -18.04 -0.02
CA THR A 328 12.29 -18.46 1.35
C THR A 328 13.46 -17.69 1.94
N GLN A 329 14.43 -17.28 1.11
CA GLN A 329 15.60 -16.52 1.56
C GLN A 329 15.86 -15.31 0.64
N PRO A 330 16.37 -14.18 1.17
CA PRO A 330 16.65 -12.98 0.39
C PRO A 330 17.92 -13.12 -0.44
N GLY A 331 17.80 -12.98 -1.77
CA GLY A 331 18.91 -12.78 -2.68
C GLY A 331 19.51 -11.37 -2.57
N GLU A 332 20.27 -10.93 -3.57
CA GLU A 332 20.91 -9.62 -3.59
C GLU A 332 19.87 -8.50 -3.73
N LEU A 333 19.65 -7.76 -2.64
CA LEU A 333 18.59 -6.74 -2.53
C LEU A 333 18.97 -5.36 -3.10
N ALA A 334 20.21 -5.20 -3.58
CA ALA A 334 20.66 -3.93 -4.16
C ALA A 334 19.81 -3.54 -5.37
N SER A 335 19.59 -2.23 -5.52
CA SER A 335 19.05 -1.64 -6.76
C SER A 335 20.15 -1.61 -7.82
N GLY A 336 19.77 -1.69 -9.09
CA GLY A 336 20.73 -1.72 -10.20
C GLY A 336 20.09 -1.29 -11.51
N TYR A 337 20.69 -1.68 -12.64
CA TYR A 337 20.10 -1.46 -13.96
C TYR A 337 20.29 -2.69 -14.86
N TYR A 338 19.47 -2.79 -15.90
CA TYR A 338 19.64 -3.71 -17.02
C TYR A 338 19.63 -2.93 -18.34
N VAL A 339 19.98 -3.60 -19.44
CA VAL A 339 19.95 -3.03 -20.79
C VAL A 339 18.95 -3.81 -21.64
N GLN A 340 18.01 -3.11 -22.28
CA GLN A 340 17.00 -3.68 -23.17
C GLN A 340 16.96 -2.84 -24.44
N SER A 341 17.18 -3.46 -25.60
CA SER A 341 17.24 -2.77 -26.90
C SER A 341 18.17 -1.54 -26.90
N GLY A 342 19.32 -1.64 -26.20
CA GLY A 342 20.29 -0.57 -26.02
C GLY A 342 19.96 0.45 -24.91
N VAL A 343 18.71 0.49 -24.43
CA VAL A 343 18.25 1.43 -23.39
C VAL A 343 18.59 0.88 -22.01
N LYS A 344 19.29 1.67 -21.17
CA LYS A 344 19.48 1.38 -19.75
C LYS A 344 18.19 1.65 -18.98
N ARG A 345 17.74 0.68 -18.18
CA ARG A 345 16.57 0.82 -17.28
C ARG A 345 16.98 0.46 -15.86
N GLN A 346 16.68 1.36 -14.91
CA GLN A 346 16.98 1.17 -13.48
C GLN A 346 15.87 0.33 -12.81
N PHE A 347 16.25 -0.54 -11.87
CA PHE A 347 15.31 -1.34 -11.09
C PHE A 347 15.52 -1.19 -9.58
N HIS A 348 14.45 -1.38 -8.81
CA HIS A 348 14.44 -1.30 -7.35
C HIS A 348 13.65 -2.46 -6.72
N ILE A 349 14.20 -3.08 -5.67
CA ILE A 349 13.55 -4.16 -4.91
C ILE A 349 12.94 -3.60 -3.61
N LYS A 350 11.72 -4.01 -3.28
CA LYS A 350 10.99 -3.62 -2.07
C LYS A 350 10.35 -4.82 -1.37
N ALA A 351 10.58 -4.96 -0.08
CA ALA A 351 9.87 -5.90 0.79
C ALA A 351 8.39 -5.49 0.97
N LEU A 352 7.47 -6.44 0.88
CA LEU A 352 6.01 -6.18 1.03
C LEU A 352 5.42 -6.65 2.36
N ASN A 353 5.79 -7.85 2.85
CA ASN A 353 5.30 -8.38 4.14
C ASN A 353 6.36 -8.24 5.27
N SER A 354 5.96 -8.48 6.51
CA SER A 354 6.84 -8.56 7.70
C SER A 354 8.08 -9.42 7.44
N VAL A 355 7.88 -10.65 7.00
CA VAL A 355 8.94 -11.61 6.68
C VAL A 355 9.99 -11.02 5.72
N ALA A 356 9.59 -10.39 4.61
CA ALA A 356 10.53 -9.74 3.71
C ALA A 356 11.20 -8.50 4.33
N LYS A 357 10.49 -7.71 5.15
CA LYS A 357 11.04 -6.54 5.87
C LYS A 357 12.12 -7.01 6.87
N GLU A 358 11.90 -8.12 7.57
CA GLU A 358 12.83 -8.72 8.52
C GLU A 358 14.02 -9.38 7.82
N GLN A 359 13.79 -10.16 6.76
CA GLN A 359 14.85 -10.72 5.90
C GLN A 359 15.75 -9.62 5.31
N ALA A 360 15.18 -8.47 4.91
CA ALA A 360 15.96 -7.31 4.45
C ALA A 360 16.78 -6.68 5.58
N LYS A 361 16.20 -6.48 6.78
CA LYS A 361 16.93 -6.00 7.96
C LYS A 361 18.10 -6.91 8.31
N ALA A 362 17.86 -8.19 8.50
CA ALA A 362 18.87 -9.19 8.90
C ALA A 362 20.03 -9.28 7.90
N LYS A 363 19.75 -9.13 6.59
CA LYS A 363 20.79 -9.10 5.55
C LYS A 363 21.62 -7.81 5.59
N ASN A 364 21.01 -6.67 5.91
CA ASN A 364 21.69 -5.39 6.02
C ASN A 364 22.50 -5.24 7.32
N THR A 365 22.13 -5.94 8.40
CA THR A 365 22.79 -5.84 9.72
C THR A 365 23.96 -6.82 9.94
N GLY A 366 24.44 -7.51 8.91
CA GLY A 366 25.71 -8.25 9.00
C GLY A 366 25.69 -9.56 9.79
N ALA A 367 24.68 -10.42 9.54
CA ALA A 367 24.72 -11.88 9.79
C ALA A 367 25.08 -12.38 11.22
N THR A 368 24.04 -12.66 12.02
CA THR A 368 24.09 -13.67 13.10
C THR A 368 22.84 -14.55 13.07
N SER A 369 22.94 -15.78 13.60
CA SER A 369 21.89 -16.81 13.69
C SER A 369 21.27 -17.28 12.36
N SER A 370 21.97 -18.19 11.66
CA SER A 370 21.40 -18.99 10.57
C SER A 370 20.63 -20.22 11.11
N ALA A 371 19.47 -20.00 11.71
CA ALA A 371 18.52 -21.10 11.92
C ALA A 371 17.89 -21.47 10.56
N ASN A 372 18.04 -22.72 10.11
CA ASN A 372 17.33 -23.20 8.93
C ASN A 372 15.86 -23.44 9.32
N PRO A 373 14.88 -22.67 8.80
CA PRO A 373 13.47 -23.00 9.01
C PRO A 373 13.15 -24.32 8.31
N ALA A 374 12.19 -25.07 8.88
CA ALA A 374 11.69 -26.29 8.26
C ALA A 374 11.24 -26.00 6.81
N ILE A 375 11.58 -26.91 5.88
CA ILE A 375 11.35 -26.73 4.44
C ILE A 375 9.85 -26.50 4.19
N PRO A 376 9.41 -25.29 3.80
CA PRO A 376 8.01 -25.08 3.46
C PRO A 376 7.69 -25.84 2.18
N LYS A 377 6.47 -26.38 2.09
CA LYS A 377 5.99 -27.10 0.90
C LYS A 377 6.02 -26.14 -0.29
N GLN A 378 6.70 -26.54 -1.37
CA GLN A 378 6.77 -25.75 -2.59
C GLN A 378 5.41 -25.79 -3.31
N SER A 379 4.91 -24.64 -3.76
CA SER A 379 3.63 -24.59 -4.48
C SER A 379 3.71 -25.39 -5.79
N ALA A 380 2.59 -25.99 -6.21
CA ALA A 380 2.52 -26.69 -7.50
C ALA A 380 2.82 -25.75 -8.68
N ARG A 381 2.55 -24.44 -8.52
CA ARG A 381 2.91 -23.39 -9.48
C ARG A 381 4.41 -23.12 -9.49
N ALA A 382 5.05 -22.98 -8.34
CA ALA A 382 6.49 -22.82 -8.20
C ALA A 382 7.26 -24.03 -8.75
N ALA A 383 6.76 -25.24 -8.51
CA ALA A 383 7.30 -26.48 -9.07
C ALA A 383 7.22 -26.48 -10.62
N LYS A 384 6.06 -26.14 -11.20
CA LYS A 384 5.89 -25.99 -12.66
C LYS A 384 6.82 -24.91 -13.24
N GLN A 385 6.94 -23.76 -12.58
CA GLN A 385 7.82 -22.67 -13.01
C GLN A 385 9.30 -23.08 -13.01
N GLN A 386 9.77 -23.77 -11.97
CA GLN A 386 11.16 -24.24 -11.88
C GLN A 386 11.45 -25.42 -12.82
N ALA A 387 10.50 -26.34 -13.03
CA ALA A 387 10.65 -27.42 -14.00
C ALA A 387 10.75 -26.88 -15.45
N PHE A 388 9.91 -25.91 -15.81
CA PHE A 388 9.99 -25.22 -17.10
C PHE A 388 11.30 -24.44 -17.25
N ALA A 389 11.78 -23.79 -16.18
CA ALA A 389 13.06 -23.11 -16.19
C ALA A 389 14.23 -24.07 -16.45
N ALA A 390 14.26 -25.22 -15.75
CA ALA A 390 15.29 -26.25 -15.95
C ALA A 390 15.30 -26.82 -17.38
N GLN A 391 14.12 -26.99 -18.00
CA GLN A 391 14.00 -27.40 -19.40
C GLN A 391 14.61 -26.38 -20.36
N LEU A 392 14.33 -25.08 -20.18
CA LEU A 392 14.93 -24.02 -21.00
C LEU A 392 16.43 -23.86 -20.79
N SER A 393 16.93 -23.96 -19.56
CA SER A 393 18.36 -23.95 -19.28
C SER A 393 19.08 -25.14 -19.93
N ALA A 394 18.48 -26.33 -19.94
CA ALA A 394 19.02 -27.49 -20.64
C ALA A 394 19.06 -27.29 -22.17
N MET A 395 18.02 -26.69 -22.76
CA MET A 395 17.97 -26.37 -24.20
C MET A 395 19.02 -25.37 -24.66
N GLN A 396 19.58 -24.54 -23.77
CA GLN A 396 20.63 -23.57 -24.13
C GLN A 396 22.04 -24.18 -24.20
N VAL A 397 22.25 -25.43 -23.77
CA VAL A 397 23.56 -26.10 -23.76
C VAL A 397 23.78 -26.93 -25.02
N SER A 398 23.79 -26.27 -26.19
CA SER A 398 24.12 -26.91 -27.47
C SER A 398 24.87 -26.00 -28.46
N THR A 399 25.87 -25.25 -27.97
CA THR A 399 26.87 -24.66 -28.88
C THR A 399 27.86 -25.73 -29.32
N PRO A 400 28.20 -25.84 -30.63
CA PRO A 400 29.09 -26.89 -31.11
C PRO A 400 30.52 -26.68 -30.59
N LYS A 401 31.22 -27.78 -30.28
CA LYS A 401 32.64 -27.75 -29.90
C LYS A 401 33.45 -27.08 -31.01
N ARG A 402 34.09 -25.96 -30.70
CA ARG A 402 35.07 -25.32 -31.57
C ARG A 402 36.42 -26.02 -31.40
N ASP A 403 36.91 -26.66 -32.45
CA ASP A 403 38.17 -27.41 -32.42
C ASP A 403 39.39 -26.53 -32.08
N GLN A 404 40.32 -27.11 -31.32
CA GLN A 404 41.61 -26.49 -31.01
C GLN A 404 42.68 -26.88 -32.02
N PRO A 405 43.41 -25.93 -32.64
CA PRO A 405 44.54 -26.24 -33.51
C PRO A 405 45.80 -26.61 -32.70
N LYS A 406 46.53 -27.66 -33.13
CA LYS A 406 47.82 -28.08 -32.56
C LYS A 406 49.02 -27.61 -33.40
N ARG A 407 50.00 -26.95 -32.78
CA ARG A 407 51.48 -27.08 -33.00
C ARG A 407 52.23 -26.19 -31.98
N LYS A 408 53.13 -26.73 -31.16
CA LYS A 408 54.61 -26.88 -31.31
C LYS A 408 55.37 -25.53 -31.25
N GLU A 409 56.18 -25.22 -30.22
CA GLU A 409 57.48 -25.83 -29.79
C GLU A 409 58.66 -25.10 -30.45
N THR A 410 59.44 -24.26 -29.75
CA THR A 410 60.72 -24.65 -29.10
C THR A 410 61.18 -23.72 -27.93
N GLN A 411 62.30 -24.08 -27.26
CA GLN A 411 63.00 -23.40 -26.14
C GLN A 411 64.23 -22.57 -26.66
N PRO A 412 65.03 -21.80 -25.87
CA PRO A 412 65.63 -22.15 -24.56
C PRO A 412 65.75 -21.00 -23.50
N LYS A 413 66.65 -21.16 -22.51
CA LYS A 413 66.71 -20.48 -21.19
C LYS A 413 67.84 -19.43 -21.07
N THR A 414 67.64 -18.41 -20.21
CA THR A 414 68.60 -17.78 -19.24
C THR A 414 67.88 -16.63 -18.49
N GLY A 415 68.13 -16.30 -17.21
CA GLY A 415 68.92 -16.95 -16.16
C GLY A 415 68.97 -16.10 -14.85
N LEU A 416 69.18 -16.77 -13.70
CA LEU A 416 69.73 -16.30 -12.40
C LEU A 416 69.16 -15.07 -11.64
N THR A 417 68.81 -15.31 -10.37
CA THR A 417 68.71 -14.40 -9.19
C THR A 417 70.10 -13.84 -8.75
N PRO A 418 70.26 -12.85 -7.82
CA PRO A 418 69.53 -12.70 -6.54
C PRO A 418 69.34 -11.27 -5.90
N ASP A 419 68.65 -11.24 -4.75
CA ASP A 419 68.75 -10.22 -3.65
C ASP A 419 70.11 -10.34 -2.88
N PRO A 420 70.44 -9.57 -1.80
CA PRO A 420 69.74 -8.47 -1.09
C PRO A 420 70.64 -7.24 -0.75
N LYS A 421 70.11 -6.23 -0.01
CA LYS A 421 70.66 -5.77 1.31
C LYS A 421 69.95 -4.60 2.03
N LYS A 422 69.99 -4.65 3.37
CA LYS A 422 69.93 -3.54 4.37
C LYS A 422 71.38 -3.21 4.81
N PRO A 423 71.73 -2.01 5.35
CA PRO A 423 71.38 -1.52 6.71
C PRO A 423 71.06 0.00 6.72
N GLY A 424 70.94 0.77 7.82
CA GLY A 424 70.95 0.58 9.29
C GLY A 424 70.58 1.94 9.96
N ASP A 425 69.73 2.01 10.98
CA ASP A 425 69.97 1.82 12.43
C ASP A 425 70.63 3.02 13.17
N ALA A 426 69.81 3.75 13.95
CA ALA A 426 70.08 4.75 15.03
C ALA A 426 68.91 5.77 15.09
N GLY A 427 68.34 6.20 16.23
CA GLY A 427 68.50 5.77 17.62
C GLY A 427 67.42 6.42 18.52
N LEU A 428 67.16 5.83 19.70
CA LEU A 428 66.27 6.35 20.76
C LEU A 428 67.01 7.38 21.66
N PRO A 429 66.38 8.12 22.62
CA PRO A 429 64.99 8.05 23.09
C PRO A 429 64.26 9.43 23.21
N ALA A 430 63.02 9.42 23.72
CA ALA A 430 62.38 10.58 24.37
C ALA A 430 62.73 10.61 25.89
N PRO A 431 62.51 11.71 26.66
CA PRO A 431 61.17 11.88 27.29
C PRO A 431 60.76 13.31 27.77
N LEU A 432 59.49 13.42 28.26
CA LEU A 432 59.00 14.16 29.45
C LEU A 432 58.85 15.72 29.51
N VAL A 433 57.83 16.13 30.31
CA VAL A 433 57.54 17.47 30.92
C VAL A 433 57.24 18.62 29.92
N GLU A 434 56.07 19.28 29.83
CA GLU A 434 55.07 19.85 30.80
C GLU A 434 55.32 21.36 31.12
N TYR A 435 54.22 22.08 31.41
CA TYR A 435 54.08 23.45 31.98
C TYR A 435 54.01 24.73 31.10
N MET A 436 53.17 25.65 31.64
CA MET A 436 52.87 27.07 31.32
C MET A 436 52.15 27.38 29.99
N ASN A 437 51.05 28.15 29.94
CA ASN A 437 50.60 29.40 30.60
C ASN A 437 51.16 30.71 29.99
N SER A 438 50.37 31.34 29.13
CA SER A 438 50.12 32.80 29.12
C SER A 438 48.82 33.04 28.32
N SER A 439 47.67 33.33 28.91
CA SER A 439 47.22 34.67 29.35
C SER A 439 47.55 35.82 28.37
N TYR A 440 46.50 36.46 27.86
CA TYR A 440 46.48 37.89 27.52
C TYR A 440 45.07 38.45 27.78
N THR A 441 44.96 39.73 28.14
CA THR A 441 43.83 40.26 28.93
C THR A 441 43.28 41.61 28.46
N GLY A 442 41.96 41.81 28.65
CA GLY A 442 41.27 43.11 28.52
C GLY A 442 40.93 43.50 27.07
N TYR A 443 39.95 44.34 26.78
CA TYR A 443 38.89 45.00 27.57
C TYR A 443 37.59 44.97 26.72
N GLY A 444 36.36 45.14 27.21
CA GLY A 444 35.87 45.38 28.57
C GLY A 444 34.86 46.53 28.65
N ARG A 445 33.54 46.24 28.71
CA ARG A 445 32.48 47.12 29.27
C ARG A 445 31.13 46.38 29.40
N LYS A 446 30.47 46.52 30.55
CA LYS A 446 29.01 46.32 30.76
C LYS A 446 28.31 47.69 30.70
N PRO A 447 26.98 47.77 30.51
CA PRO A 447 26.01 47.67 31.62
C PRO A 447 24.79 46.77 31.26
N ALA A 448 23.83 46.47 32.13
CA ALA A 448 23.75 46.41 33.60
C ALA A 448 22.58 45.45 33.96
N SER A 449 22.59 44.83 35.13
CA SER A 449 21.53 43.91 35.59
C SER A 449 20.76 44.45 36.78
N VAL A 450 19.45 44.28 36.78
CA VAL A 450 18.57 44.56 37.93
C VAL A 450 18.32 43.26 38.68
N HIS A 451 18.61 43.26 39.98
CA HIS A 451 18.31 42.13 40.87
C HIS A 451 16.85 42.16 41.35
N ARG A 452 16.26 40.98 41.54
CA ARG A 452 15.49 40.69 42.76
C ARG A 452 15.80 39.27 43.25
N LEU A 453 15.84 39.12 44.58
CA LEU A 453 16.16 37.89 45.31
C LEU A 453 15.09 37.65 46.38
N SER A 454 15.17 36.47 47.01
CA SER A 454 14.39 35.99 48.16
C SER A 454 13.01 35.36 47.83
N GLY A 455 12.67 34.15 48.33
CA GLY A 455 13.55 33.14 48.94
C GLY A 455 12.91 32.19 49.95
N LYS A 456 13.76 31.25 50.43
CA LYS A 456 13.65 30.35 51.60
C LYS A 456 12.68 29.16 51.54
N ASN A 457 13.12 28.08 52.20
CA ASN A 457 12.46 26.79 52.37
C ASN A 457 11.61 26.76 53.65
N PHE A 458 10.51 26.01 53.63
CA PHE A 458 9.95 25.10 54.66
C PHE A 458 8.85 24.29 53.92
N GLY A 459 8.30 23.16 54.39
CA GLY A 459 8.46 22.37 55.62
C GLY A 459 7.23 21.43 55.71
N ALA A 460 7.38 20.16 56.09
CA ALA A 460 6.30 19.17 55.97
C ALA A 460 5.44 19.04 57.24
N HIS A 461 4.11 18.81 57.10
CA HIS A 461 3.35 17.72 57.78
C HIS A 461 1.80 17.78 57.67
N ARG A 462 1.18 16.58 57.75
CA ARG A 462 -0.24 16.26 58.08
C ARG A 462 -1.30 16.66 57.03
N ARG A 463 -2.35 15.87 56.71
CA ARG A 463 -3.25 14.94 57.45
C ARG A 463 -4.31 15.60 58.34
N PHE A 464 -5.47 15.89 57.74
CA PHE A 464 -6.84 15.59 58.18
C PHE A 464 -7.67 15.36 56.89
N GLY A 465 -8.83 14.72 56.85
CA GLY A 465 -9.65 14.18 57.94
C GLY A 465 -11.12 14.56 57.74
N ASP A 466 -12.02 13.57 57.86
CA ASP A 466 -13.50 13.66 57.80
C ASP A 466 -14.11 14.11 56.44
N ALA A 467 -15.11 13.47 55.80
CA ALA A 467 -16.14 12.46 56.10
C ALA A 467 -17.55 13.00 56.39
N VAL A 468 -18.47 12.77 55.44
CA VAL A 468 -19.94 12.80 55.60
C VAL A 468 -20.51 11.59 54.83
N GLN A 469 -21.58 10.97 55.34
CA GLN A 469 -22.13 9.69 54.82
C GLN A 469 -23.59 9.79 54.32
N SER A 470 -23.83 9.21 53.14
CA SER A 470 -25.01 8.40 52.77
C SER A 470 -24.62 7.64 51.48
N GLY A 471 -24.87 6.32 51.29
CA GLY A 471 -26.10 5.56 51.53
C GLY A 471 -26.95 5.67 50.25
N VAL A 472 -27.04 4.69 49.36
CA VAL A 472 -27.66 3.34 49.53
C VAL A 472 -26.81 2.20 48.88
N GLN A 473 -27.31 0.96 48.90
CA GLN A 473 -26.59 -0.32 48.87
C GLN A 473 -26.21 -0.93 47.48
N LYS A 474 -25.12 -1.71 47.56
CA LYS A 474 -24.66 -2.93 46.82
C LYS A 474 -25.79 -3.95 46.43
N PRO A 475 -25.50 -5.12 45.78
CA PRO A 475 -24.23 -5.73 45.31
C PRO A 475 -24.28 -6.10 43.79
N TYR A 476 -23.38 -6.83 43.12
CA TYR A 476 -22.37 -7.90 43.38
C TYR A 476 -21.24 -7.76 42.32
N ALA A 477 -20.12 -8.50 42.27
CA ALA A 477 -19.20 -9.21 43.17
C ALA A 477 -18.16 -9.89 42.25
N CYS A 478 -16.93 -10.10 42.71
CA CYS A 478 -15.77 -10.46 41.89
C CYS A 478 -15.81 -11.88 41.28
N LYS A 479 -14.96 -12.13 40.26
CA LYS A 479 -13.92 -13.19 40.32
C LYS A 479 -12.86 -13.11 39.21
N LEU A 480 -11.59 -13.03 39.63
CA LEU A 480 -10.46 -13.67 38.95
C LEU A 480 -10.46 -15.17 39.28
N PRO A 481 -9.74 -16.00 38.51
CA PRO A 481 -8.74 -16.84 39.17
C PRO A 481 -7.41 -16.95 38.42
N CYS A 482 -6.37 -17.37 39.13
CA CYS A 482 -5.07 -17.75 38.58
C CYS A 482 -4.71 -19.19 39.02
N ILE A 483 -3.90 -19.88 38.21
CA ILE A 483 -3.08 -21.06 38.57
C ILE A 483 -3.84 -22.36 38.94
N SER A 484 -3.58 -23.43 38.16
CA SER A 484 -3.37 -24.79 38.71
C SER A 484 -2.76 -25.71 37.65
N ASN A 485 -1.45 -25.99 37.75
CA ASN A 485 -0.84 -27.13 37.05
C ASN A 485 -1.22 -28.44 37.75
N LYS A 486 -1.56 -29.48 36.99
CA LYS A 486 -1.42 -30.88 37.43
C LYS A 486 -1.07 -31.78 36.24
N LEU A 487 -0.35 -32.86 36.53
CA LEU A 487 0.33 -33.73 35.58
C LEU A 487 0.09 -35.20 35.99
N LEU A 488 0.44 -36.13 35.09
CA LEU A 488 0.66 -37.58 35.28
C LEU A 488 -0.50 -38.57 34.99
N LEU A 489 -0.13 -39.51 34.10
CA LEU A 489 -0.34 -40.97 34.14
C LEU A 489 -1.64 -41.63 33.61
N THR A 490 -1.55 -42.03 32.33
CA THR A 490 -1.70 -43.42 31.82
C THR A 490 -2.93 -44.27 32.17
N ASN A 491 -3.55 -44.84 31.12
CA ASN A 491 -3.37 -46.27 30.88
C ASN A 491 -3.48 -46.68 29.39
N LYS A 492 -3.00 -47.88 29.05
CA LYS A 492 -3.15 -48.55 27.74
C LYS A 492 -4.32 -49.54 27.76
N VAL A 493 -4.82 -49.96 26.59
CA VAL A 493 -5.18 -51.37 26.27
C VAL A 493 -5.28 -51.56 24.74
N GLN A 494 -5.22 -52.81 24.27
CA GLN A 494 -5.17 -53.27 22.88
C GLN A 494 -6.34 -52.77 21.97
N GLN A 495 -6.23 -52.60 20.64
CA GLN A 495 -5.78 -53.51 19.55
C GLN A 495 -6.75 -54.69 19.26
N VAL A 496 -7.59 -54.58 18.19
CA VAL A 496 -8.01 -55.72 17.34
C VAL A 496 -8.29 -55.26 15.89
N HIS A 497 -7.64 -55.93 14.94
CA HIS A 497 -8.04 -56.21 13.55
C HIS A 497 -7.69 -57.71 13.34
N PRO A 498 -8.29 -58.52 12.44
CA PRO A 498 -8.28 -58.27 10.97
C PRO A 498 -9.46 -58.93 10.20
N THR A 499 -9.20 -59.42 8.97
CA THR A 499 -10.06 -60.12 7.97
C THR A 499 -11.04 -59.22 7.18
N MET A 500 -11.15 -59.20 5.84
CA MET A 500 -10.58 -59.93 4.67
C MET A 500 -11.40 -61.08 4.04
N THR A 501 -12.20 -60.76 3.02
CA THR A 501 -12.51 -61.51 1.77
C THR A 501 -13.04 -60.48 0.76
N TRP A 502 -12.54 -60.35 -0.48
CA TRP A 502 -12.63 -61.25 -1.65
C TRP A 502 -14.06 -61.56 -2.11
N PHE A 503 -14.48 -60.89 -3.20
CA PHE A 503 -15.37 -61.45 -4.23
C PHE A 503 -15.06 -60.78 -5.58
N ASP A 504 -14.97 -61.57 -6.64
CA ASP A 504 -14.72 -61.14 -8.02
C ASP A 504 -15.61 -61.97 -8.96
N VAL A 505 -16.52 -61.32 -9.70
CA VAL A 505 -17.42 -61.98 -10.66
C VAL A 505 -17.63 -61.05 -11.87
N LYS A 506 -17.30 -61.56 -13.06
CA LYS A 506 -17.49 -60.87 -14.34
C LYS A 506 -18.92 -61.05 -14.88
N VAL A 507 -19.61 -59.94 -15.12
CA VAL A 507 -20.66 -59.82 -16.16
C VAL A 507 -20.46 -58.44 -16.81
N SER A 508 -19.71 -58.33 -17.91
CA SER A 508 -20.13 -58.59 -19.30
C SER A 508 -21.08 -57.52 -19.89
N ALA A 509 -20.45 -56.51 -20.50
CA ALA A 509 -20.91 -55.70 -21.64
C ALA A 509 -22.43 -55.62 -21.98
N GLU A 510 -23.14 -54.63 -21.41
CA GLU A 510 -24.36 -54.03 -22.00
C GLU A 510 -24.54 -52.58 -21.47
N LEU A 511 -23.54 -51.71 -21.70
CA LEU A 511 -23.57 -50.32 -21.21
C LEU A 511 -23.02 -49.28 -22.22
N ALA A 512 -23.07 -49.62 -23.51
CA ALA A 512 -22.65 -48.77 -24.62
C ALA A 512 -23.82 -48.35 -25.55
N LYS A 513 -25.08 -48.52 -25.11
CA LYS A 513 -26.29 -48.37 -25.95
C LYS A 513 -27.34 -47.37 -25.45
N MET A 514 -27.20 -46.79 -24.26
CA MET A 514 -28.12 -45.77 -23.74
C MET A 514 -27.35 -44.50 -23.36
N GLY A 515 -27.66 -43.39 -24.04
CA GLY A 515 -27.03 -42.09 -23.84
C GLY A 515 -27.16 -41.13 -25.03
N ALA A 516 -27.30 -41.64 -26.26
CA ALA A 516 -27.31 -40.83 -27.49
C ALA A 516 -28.69 -40.34 -27.98
N PHE A 517 -29.78 -40.65 -27.26
CA PHE A 517 -31.16 -40.46 -27.77
C PHE A 517 -31.94 -39.26 -27.19
N ALA A 518 -31.35 -38.50 -26.26
CA ALA A 518 -32.02 -37.35 -25.62
C ALA A 518 -31.73 -35.99 -26.28
N LEU A 519 -30.65 -35.87 -27.06
CA LEU A 519 -30.17 -34.58 -27.60
C LEU A 519 -30.71 -34.25 -29.01
N LEU A 520 -31.32 -35.23 -29.70
CA LEU A 520 -31.73 -35.15 -31.11
C LEU A 520 -33.21 -34.80 -31.34
N ARG A 521 -33.86 -34.15 -30.35
CA ARG A 521 -35.28 -33.72 -30.45
C ARG A 521 -35.54 -32.24 -30.17
N ALA A 522 -34.49 -31.45 -29.93
CA ALA A 522 -34.59 -30.01 -29.63
C ALA A 522 -34.13 -29.08 -30.77
N ILE A 523 -33.54 -29.62 -31.85
CA ILE A 523 -33.05 -28.84 -33.01
C ILE A 523 -33.81 -29.32 -34.26
N ALA A 524 -35.09 -28.96 -34.33
CA ALA A 524 -36.02 -29.36 -35.40
C ALA A 524 -37.10 -28.29 -35.68
N ALA A 525 -36.68 -27.03 -35.81
CA ALA A 525 -37.54 -25.91 -36.25
C ALA A 525 -36.73 -24.88 -37.08
N SER A 526 -37.40 -24.24 -38.04
CA SER A 526 -36.92 -23.13 -38.89
C SER A 526 -35.62 -23.32 -39.70
N THR A 527 -35.77 -23.96 -40.88
CA THR A 527 -35.35 -23.48 -42.22
C THR A 527 -34.40 -22.25 -42.32
N VAL A 528 -33.22 -22.30 -42.97
CA VAL A 528 -32.92 -22.39 -44.44
C VAL A 528 -33.09 -21.01 -45.16
N PRO A 529 -32.22 -20.57 -46.12
CA PRO A 529 -31.24 -21.32 -46.94
C PRO A 529 -29.76 -20.81 -46.94
N LEU A 530 -28.90 -21.53 -47.66
CA LEU A 530 -27.52 -21.13 -48.05
C LEU A 530 -27.49 -20.42 -49.42
N HIS A 531 -26.42 -19.66 -49.69
CA HIS A 531 -25.55 -19.69 -50.91
C HIS A 531 -24.49 -18.56 -50.80
N ALA A 532 -23.26 -18.62 -51.32
CA ALA A 532 -22.56 -19.62 -52.16
C ALA A 532 -21.03 -19.71 -51.82
N PHE A 533 -20.28 -20.51 -52.60
CA PHE A 533 -18.84 -20.81 -52.44
C PHE A 533 -17.87 -19.74 -53.01
N ALA A 534 -16.71 -19.57 -52.36
CA ALA A 534 -15.34 -19.53 -52.93
C ALA A 534 -14.34 -19.14 -51.80
N SER A 535 -13.30 -19.88 -51.38
CA SER A 535 -12.22 -20.64 -52.04
C SER A 535 -11.06 -19.78 -52.60
N TRP A 536 -10.09 -19.37 -51.75
CA TRP A 536 -8.65 -19.39 -52.10
C TRP A 536 -7.69 -19.21 -50.91
N ASN A 537 -6.43 -19.60 -51.13
CA ASN A 537 -5.27 -19.68 -50.22
C ASN A 537 -4.04 -20.04 -51.11
N PRO A 538 -2.75 -19.82 -50.75
CA PRO A 538 -2.11 -18.97 -49.72
C PRO A 538 -1.14 -17.92 -50.34
N PHE A 539 -0.23 -17.37 -49.52
CA PHE A 539 0.97 -16.56 -49.84
C PHE A 539 0.78 -15.08 -50.25
N GLY A 540 1.66 -14.24 -49.70
CA GLY A 540 1.73 -12.79 -49.93
C GLY A 540 2.58 -12.12 -48.84
N GLU A 541 3.87 -11.88 -49.12
CA GLU A 541 4.79 -11.23 -48.18
C GLU A 541 4.60 -9.71 -48.16
N HIS A 542 4.60 -9.09 -46.97
CA HIS A 542 4.67 -7.63 -46.84
C HIS A 542 5.54 -7.19 -45.65
N PRO A 543 6.58 -6.38 -45.88
CA PRO A 543 7.28 -5.61 -44.84
C PRO A 543 6.60 -4.21 -44.69
N PRO A 544 7.20 -3.14 -44.12
CA PRO A 544 6.66 -2.61 -42.87
C PRO A 544 6.15 -1.15 -42.94
N TYR A 545 5.61 -0.68 -41.81
CA TYR A 545 5.15 0.70 -41.51
C TYR A 545 3.92 1.23 -42.26
N ARG A 546 2.86 1.55 -41.50
CA ARG A 546 2.58 2.94 -41.06
C ARG A 546 1.45 2.99 -40.01
N LYS A 547 1.45 4.03 -39.18
CA LYS A 547 0.26 4.49 -38.42
C LYS A 547 -0.62 5.34 -39.34
N PRO A 548 -1.93 5.42 -39.05
CA PRO A 548 -2.64 6.69 -39.10
C PRO A 548 -3.07 7.16 -37.69
N LEU A 549 -3.10 8.48 -37.48
CA LEU A 549 -4.04 9.10 -36.55
C LEU A 549 -5.31 9.47 -37.33
N ILE A 550 -6.43 9.47 -36.62
CA ILE A 550 -7.68 10.24 -36.82
C ILE A 550 -8.45 9.93 -35.51
N GLU A 551 -8.69 10.89 -34.62
CA GLU A 551 -9.85 11.81 -34.65
C GLU A 551 -11.19 11.03 -34.70
N GLY A 552 -12.23 11.35 -33.94
CA GLY A 552 -12.53 12.57 -33.20
C GLY A 552 -13.99 12.94 -33.47
N CYS A 553 -14.74 13.38 -32.46
CA CYS A 553 -16.11 13.92 -32.61
C CYS A 553 -17.19 12.99 -33.20
N PHE A 554 -17.84 12.18 -32.35
CA PHE A 554 -19.17 11.61 -32.63
C PHE A 554 -20.09 11.70 -31.40
N TYR A 555 -20.63 12.90 -31.13
CA TYR A 555 -21.59 13.14 -30.04
C TYR A 555 -22.57 14.28 -30.36
N SER A 556 -23.36 14.14 -31.43
CA SER A 556 -24.37 15.15 -31.82
C SER A 556 -25.60 14.59 -32.57
N ALA A 557 -25.85 13.28 -32.52
CA ALA A 557 -26.76 12.59 -33.46
C ALA A 557 -27.72 11.56 -32.82
N PHE A 558 -28.26 11.81 -31.61
CA PHE A 558 -29.24 10.91 -30.97
C PHE A 558 -30.53 11.60 -30.48
N ALA A 559 -30.71 12.89 -30.75
CA ALA A 559 -31.80 13.71 -30.18
C ALA A 559 -33.00 13.96 -31.13
N ARG A 560 -33.17 13.17 -32.21
CA ARG A 560 -34.19 13.41 -33.25
C ARG A 560 -34.79 12.14 -33.89
N LEU A 561 -35.14 11.10 -33.12
CA LEU A 561 -35.79 9.89 -33.70
C LEU A 561 -36.88 9.22 -32.85
N CYS A 562 -37.53 9.93 -31.91
CA CYS A 562 -38.66 9.40 -31.13
C CYS A 562 -39.78 10.43 -30.96
N LEU A 563 -40.52 10.75 -32.03
CA LEU A 563 -41.80 11.49 -31.96
C LEU A 563 -42.61 11.34 -33.26
N ALA A 564 -43.92 11.09 -33.13
CA ALA A 564 -44.92 10.80 -34.18
C ALA A 564 -44.69 9.48 -34.98
N ALA A 565 -45.68 8.60 -35.19
CA ALA A 565 -47.06 8.45 -34.69
C ALA A 565 -47.39 6.92 -34.63
N SER A 566 -48.59 6.32 -34.59
CA SER A 566 -50.03 6.70 -34.62
C SER A 566 -50.86 5.43 -34.26
N THR A 567 -52.12 5.40 -33.80
CA THR A 567 -53.03 6.33 -33.07
C THR A 567 -54.35 5.58 -32.75
N VAL A 568 -54.96 5.80 -31.56
CA VAL A 568 -56.45 5.74 -31.31
C VAL A 568 -57.08 4.30 -31.32
N PRO A 569 -58.20 3.99 -30.59
CA PRO A 569 -59.24 4.86 -30.00
C PRO A 569 -59.52 4.74 -28.47
N LEU A 570 -60.41 5.65 -28.02
CA LEU A 570 -61.03 5.72 -26.69
C LEU A 570 -62.45 5.10 -26.68
N HIS A 571 -62.90 4.65 -25.50
CA HIS A 571 -64.28 4.83 -25.03
C HIS A 571 -64.27 5.03 -23.49
N ALA A 572 -65.29 5.68 -22.94
CA ALA A 572 -65.27 6.23 -21.56
C ALA A 572 -66.16 5.47 -20.57
N PHE A 573 -65.99 5.71 -19.25
CA PHE A 573 -67.07 6.15 -18.34
C PHE A 573 -66.55 6.62 -16.95
N ALA A 574 -67.38 7.41 -16.26
CA ALA A 574 -67.45 7.79 -14.81
C ALA A 574 -66.26 7.42 -13.86
N SER A 575 -65.57 8.31 -13.13
CA SER A 575 -65.94 9.47 -12.26
C SER A 575 -66.19 9.15 -10.77
N TRP A 576 -65.25 9.51 -9.87
CA TRP A 576 -65.56 9.83 -8.45
C TRP A 576 -64.43 10.57 -7.71
N ASN A 577 -64.78 11.70 -7.08
CA ASN A 577 -64.07 12.47 -6.02
C ASN A 577 -65.05 13.61 -5.62
N PRO A 578 -65.31 13.98 -4.34
CA PRO A 578 -64.41 14.92 -3.64
C PRO A 578 -64.46 15.00 -2.08
N PHE A 579 -63.56 15.83 -1.51
CA PHE A 579 -63.61 16.57 -0.21
C PHE A 579 -63.47 15.84 1.16
N GLY A 580 -62.96 16.60 2.16
CA GLY A 580 -62.67 16.19 3.56
C GLY A 580 -61.23 16.49 4.02
N GLU A 581 -60.78 17.76 4.05
CA GLU A 581 -60.73 18.66 5.23
C GLU A 581 -59.43 18.66 6.09
N HIS A 582 -58.93 19.86 6.38
CA HIS A 582 -57.90 20.25 7.38
C HIS A 582 -58.62 20.87 8.61
N PRO A 583 -58.04 21.16 9.82
CA PRO A 583 -56.73 21.84 10.06
C PRO A 583 -56.09 21.52 11.47
N PRO A 584 -55.45 22.45 12.25
CA PRO A 584 -54.29 23.35 12.03
C PRO A 584 -53.12 23.22 13.08
N TYR A 585 -52.11 24.11 12.93
CA TYR A 585 -51.11 24.61 13.93
C TYR A 585 -49.85 23.76 14.22
N ARG A 586 -48.68 24.35 14.55
CA ARG A 586 -48.29 25.77 14.75
C ARG A 586 -46.82 26.03 14.31
N LYS A 587 -46.52 27.24 13.81
CA LYS A 587 -45.17 27.85 13.79
C LYS A 587 -45.01 28.82 14.97
N PRO A 588 -43.78 29.28 15.27
CA PRO A 588 -43.52 30.72 15.17
C PRO A 588 -42.29 31.07 14.30
N LEU A 589 -42.19 32.36 13.91
CA LEU A 589 -40.95 33.01 13.44
C LEU A 589 -40.29 33.74 14.61
N ILE A 590 -38.98 33.97 14.52
CA ILE A 590 -38.33 35.22 14.96
C ILE A 590 -37.34 35.64 13.86
N GLU A 591 -37.13 36.95 13.68
CA GLU A 591 -36.32 37.59 12.62
C GLU A 591 -35.09 38.33 13.21
N GLY A 592 -34.21 38.84 12.34
CA GLY A 592 -33.04 39.69 12.67
C GLY A 592 -31.70 39.00 12.35
N SER A 593 -30.91 39.45 11.35
CA SER A 593 -30.06 40.67 11.29
C SER A 593 -28.83 40.59 12.22
N PHE A 594 -27.63 41.01 11.81
CA PHE A 594 -27.22 41.77 10.61
C PHE A 594 -26.61 40.91 9.48
#